data_AF-A0A2M7SXT8-F1
#
_entry.id   AF-A0A2M7SXT8-F1
#
_cell.length_a   1.000
_cell.length_b   1.000
_cell.length_c   1.000
_cell.angle_alpha   90.00
_cell.angle_beta   90.00
_cell.angle_gamma   90.00
#
_symmetry.space_group_name_H-M   'P 1'
#
loop_
_entity.id
_entity.type
_entity.pdbx_description
1 polymer ?
#
loop_
_entity_poly.entity_id
_entity_poly.type
_entity_poly.pdbx_seq_one_letter_code
_entity_poly.pdbx_strand_id
1 'polypeptide(L)'
;MSHIVNTIFGPPGSGKTRTLADIAREESNKVNRILFLSYTKAAAIEAGSRVDDKVVKASTIHSLAYSVLGISRASVVDGKKLA
;
A
#
# COMPACT_ATOMS: atom_id res chain seq x y z
N MET A 1 17.39 16.75 -4.10
CA MET A 1 16.19 16.03 -4.56
C MET A 1 14.99 16.70 -3.91
N SER A 2 14.16 17.44 -4.64
CA SER A 2 12.93 18.01 -4.06
C SER A 2 11.87 16.91 -3.97
N HIS A 3 11.45 16.57 -2.76
CA HIS A 3 10.33 15.65 -2.57
C HIS A 3 9.03 16.40 -2.78
N ILE A 4 8.30 16.05 -3.84
CA ILE A 4 6.96 16.60 -4.08
C ILE A 4 5.98 15.82 -3.20
N VAL A 5 5.25 16.52 -2.35
CA VAL A 5 4.21 15.96 -1.49
C VAL A 5 2.87 16.49 -1.95
N ASN A 6 2.00 15.59 -2.40
CA ASN A 6 0.63 15.90 -2.83
C ASN A 6 -0.36 15.31 -1.84
N THR A 7 -1.34 16.11 -1.40
CA THR A 7 -2.39 15.67 -0.48
C THR A 7 -3.75 15.75 -1.16
N ILE A 8 -4.54 14.67 -1.09
CA ILE A 8 -5.87 14.57 -1.69
C ILE A 8 -6.91 14.54 -0.57
N PHE A 9 -7.79 15.53 -0.56
CA PHE A 9 -8.93 15.60 0.36
C PHE A 9 -10.24 15.35 -0.39
N GLY A 10 -11.19 14.69 0.26
CA GLY A 10 -12.53 14.53 -0.30
C GLY A 10 -13.48 13.78 0.63
N PRO A 11 -14.80 14.05 0.56
CA PRO A 11 -15.80 13.39 1.39
C PRO A 11 -15.90 11.88 1.09
N PRO A 12 -16.59 11.10 1.93
CA PRO A 12 -16.91 9.71 1.61
C PRO A 12 -17.54 9.58 0.21
N GLY A 13 -17.16 8.55 -0.55
CA GLY A 13 -17.67 8.34 -1.91
C GLY A 13 -17.09 9.24 -3.01
N SER A 14 -16.22 10.21 -2.71
CA SER A 14 -15.66 11.15 -3.71
C SER A 14 -14.60 10.56 -4.66
N GLY A 15 -14.42 9.24 -4.67
CA GLY A 15 -13.46 8.60 -5.58
C GLY A 15 -11.98 8.67 -5.18
N LYS A 16 -11.62 9.01 -3.94
CA LYS A 16 -10.20 9.09 -3.48
C LYS A 16 -9.33 7.89 -3.88
N THR A 17 -9.84 6.66 -3.66
CA THR A 17 -9.13 5.43 -4.02
C THR A 17 -8.94 5.31 -5.53
N ARG A 18 -9.96 5.70 -6.31
CA ARG A 18 -9.88 5.73 -7.77
C ARG A 18 -8.81 6.73 -8.22
N THR A 19 -8.83 7.95 -7.69
CA THR A 19 -7.83 8.98 -8.01
C THR A 19 -6.41 8.51 -7.73
N LEU A 20 -6.16 7.88 -6.57
CA LEU A 20 -4.84 7.32 -6.25
C LEU A 20 -4.43 6.19 -7.20
N ALA A 21 -5.36 5.32 -7.61
CA ALA A 21 -5.08 4.25 -8.55
C ALA A 21 -4.78 4.79 -9.96
N ASP A 22 -5.50 5.82 -10.40
CA ASP A 22 -5.27 6.50 -11.67
C ASP A 22 -3.87 7.15 -11.70
N ILE A 23 -3.48 7.86 -10.63
CA ILE A 23 -2.12 8.40 -10.48
C ILE A 23 -1.06 7.28 -10.54
N ALA A 24 -1.29 6.16 -9.85
CA ALA A 24 -0.34 5.04 -9.86
C ALA A 24 -0.19 4.43 -11.26
N ARG A 25 -1.28 4.32 -12.04
CA ARG A 25 -1.24 3.85 -13.42
C ARG A 25 -0.48 4.81 -14.32
N GLU A 26 -0.74 6.11 -14.21
CA GLU A 26 -0.03 7.12 -15.00
C GLU A 26 1.48 7.08 -14.73
N GLU A 27 1.86 7.01 -13.46
CA GLU A 27 3.26 6.96 -13.04
C GLU A 27 3.94 5.62 -13.37
N SER A 28 3.20 4.51 -13.47
CA SER A 28 3.77 3.21 -13.85
C SER A 28 4.41 3.19 -15.24
N ASN A 29 4.08 4.16 -16.11
CA ASN A 29 4.73 4.31 -17.42
C ASN A 29 6.12 4.96 -17.31
N LYS A 30 6.42 5.64 -16.21
CA LYS A 30 7.67 6.39 -15.99
C LYS A 30 8.61 5.68 -15.02
N VAL A 31 8.04 4.98 -14.03
CA VAL A 31 8.78 4.31 -12.97
C VAL A 31 8.32 2.87 -12.79
N ASN A 32 9.24 1.97 -12.45
CA ASN A 32 8.98 0.54 -12.31
C ASN A 32 8.79 0.06 -10.86
N ARG A 33 8.75 0.97 -9.89
CA ARG A 33 8.66 0.66 -8.46
C ARG A 33 7.72 1.61 -7.75
N ILE A 34 6.44 1.26 -7.70
CA ILE A 34 5.41 2.03 -7.01
C ILE A 34 4.90 1.22 -5.82
N LEU A 35 4.69 1.88 -4.68
CA LEU A 35 4.11 1.29 -3.48
C LEU A 35 2.76 1.94 -3.21
N PHE A 36 1.70 1.13 -3.19
CA PHE A 36 0.37 1.56 -2.81
C PHE A 36 0.05 1.04 -1.41
N LEU A 37 -0.07 1.93 -0.42
CA LEU A 37 -0.34 1.55 0.96
C LEU A 37 -1.81 1.78 1.33
N SER A 38 -2.41 0.76 1.94
CA SER A 38 -3.76 0.82 2.51
C SER A 38 -3.75 0.37 3.97
N TYR A 39 -4.73 0.83 4.75
CA TYR A 39 -4.84 0.47 6.17
C TYR A 39 -5.19 -1.01 6.38
N THR A 40 -6.14 -1.53 5.59
CA THR A 40 -6.59 -2.92 5.68
C THR A 40 -6.08 -3.76 4.51
N LYS A 41 -5.92 -5.07 4.72
CA LYS A 41 -5.53 -6.01 3.66
C LYS A 41 -6.58 -6.07 2.54
N ALA A 42 -7.87 -6.01 2.89
CA ALA A 42 -8.95 -5.96 1.91
C ALA A 42 -8.83 -4.74 0.99
N ALA A 43 -8.61 -3.54 1.56
CA ALA A 43 -8.41 -2.33 0.78
C ALA A 43 -7.12 -2.35 -0.06
N ALA A 44 -6.06 -3.01 0.42
CA ALA A 44 -4.84 -3.21 -0.37
C ALA A 44 -5.10 -4.13 -1.58
N ILE A 45 -5.83 -5.23 -1.39
CA ILE A 45 -6.22 -6.14 -2.48
C ILE A 45 -7.13 -5.44 -3.49
N GLU A 46 -8.10 -4.67 -3.01
CA GLU A 46 -9.01 -3.90 -3.86
C GLU A 46 -8.27 -2.80 -4.65
N ALA A 47 -7.29 -2.13 -4.05
CA ALA A 47 -6.46 -1.17 -4.77
C ALA A 47 -5.54 -1.89 -5.78
N GLY A 48 -4.97 -3.03 -5.39
CA GLY A 48 -4.12 -3.87 -6.23
C GLY A 48 -4.82 -4.39 -7.49
N SER A 49 -6.09 -4.81 -7.38
CA SER A 49 -6.87 -5.25 -8.55
C SER A 49 -7.18 -4.14 -9.55
N ARG A 50 -6.93 -2.88 -9.17
CA ARG A 50 -7.10 -1.71 -10.04
C ARG A 50 -5.78 -1.31 -10.72
N VAL A 51 -4.62 -1.81 -10.33
CA VAL A 51 -3.31 -1.38 -10.87
C VAL A 51 -2.55 -2.56 -11.49
N ASP A 52 -1.50 -2.29 -12.27
CA ASP A 52 -0.61 -3.34 -12.77
C ASP A 52 0.25 -3.87 -11.61
N ASP A 53 0.05 -5.13 -11.24
CA ASP A 53 0.71 -5.79 -10.10
C ASP A 53 2.20 -6.05 -10.34
N LYS A 54 2.68 -5.95 -11.59
CA LYS A 54 4.11 -6.06 -11.93
C LYS A 54 4.89 -4.82 -11.56
N VAL A 55 4.22 -3.66 -11.56
CA VAL A 55 4.86 -2.35 -11.35
C VAL A 55 4.48 -1.76 -9.98
N VAL A 56 3.25 -2.03 -9.53
CA VAL A 56 2.67 -1.46 -8.32
C VAL A 56 2.48 -2.54 -7.26
N LYS A 57 3.21 -2.43 -6.16
CA LYS A 57 3.02 -3.29 -4.98
C LYS A 57 1.96 -2.68 -4.08
N ALA A 58 0.77 -3.29 -4.01
CA ALA A 58 -0.25 -2.93 -3.02
C ALA A 58 -0.06 -3.70 -1.71
N SER A 59 -0.02 -3.00 -0.57
CA SER A 59 0.19 -3.64 0.73
C SER A 59 -0.34 -2.82 1.91
N THR A 60 -0.30 -3.40 3.11
CA THR A 60 -0.40 -2.63 4.35
C THR A 60 0.98 -2.26 4.84
N ILE A 61 1.09 -1.19 5.64
CA ILE A 61 2.39 -0.76 6.21
C ILE A 61 3.05 -1.87 7.03
N HIS A 62 2.26 -2.63 7.80
CA HIS A 62 2.75 -3.76 8.59
C HIS A 62 3.29 -4.89 7.71
N SER A 63 2.55 -5.25 6.65
CA SER A 63 2.98 -6.33 5.74
C SER A 63 4.27 -5.95 5.01
N LEU A 64 4.40 -4.67 4.63
CA LEU A 64 5.63 -4.14 4.07
C LEU A 64 6.79 -4.21 5.08
N ALA A 65 6.57 -3.73 6.31
CA ALA A 65 7.60 -3.73 7.34
C ALA A 65 8.10 -5.15 7.65
N TYR A 66 7.19 -6.11 7.83
CA TYR A 66 7.55 -7.51 8.05
C TYR A 66 8.34 -8.10 6.87
N SER A 67 7.94 -7.79 5.64
CA SER A 67 8.66 -8.22 4.43
C SER A 67 10.06 -7.62 4.35
N VAL A 68 10.24 -6.36 4.73
CA VAL A 68 11.55 -5.68 4.71
C VAL A 68 12.47 -6.21 5.82
N LEU A 69 11.91 -6.51 6.99
CA LEU A 69 12.66 -6.98 8.15
C LEU A 69 12.89 -8.50 8.16
N GLY A 70 12.26 -9.25 7.25
CA GLY A 70 12.31 -10.72 7.25
C GLY A 70 11.62 -11.35 8.46
N ILE A 71 10.69 -10.63 9.11
CA ILE A 71 10.04 -11.05 10.34
C ILE A 71 8.73 -11.76 10.01
N SER A 72 8.54 -12.96 10.58
CA SER A 72 7.27 -13.66 10.46
C SER A 72 6.26 -13.14 11.48
N ARG A 73 4.96 -13.28 11.21
CA ARG A 73 3.92 -12.92 12.19
C ARG A 73 4.11 -13.66 13.52
N ALA A 74 4.57 -14.91 13.48
CA ALA A 74 4.85 -15.70 14.68
C ALA A 74 5.98 -15.09 15.54
N SER A 75 6.94 -14.40 14.93
CA SER A 75 8.04 -13.74 15.61
C SER A 75 7.62 -12.47 16.39
N VAL A 76 6.42 -11.94 16.13
CA VAL A 76 5.89 -10.73 16.80
C VAL A 76 4.97 -11.07 17.97
N VAL A 77 4.38 -12.27 17.97
CA VAL A 77 3.48 -12.70 19.05
C VAL A 77 4.31 -13.32 20.16
N ASP A 78 4.45 -12.59 21.27
CA ASP A 78 5.12 -13.08 22.46
C ASP A 78 4.24 -14.14 23.15
N GLY A 79 4.65 -15.40 23.08
CA GLY A 79 3.92 -16.55 23.64
C GLY A 79 3.65 -16.44 25.14
N LYS A 80 4.41 -15.60 25.87
CA LYS A 80 4.19 -15.31 27.29
C LYS A 80 2.92 -14.51 27.59
N LYS A 81 2.36 -13.78 26.62
CA LYS A 81 1.13 -12.99 26.82
C LYS A 81 -0.16 -13.76 26.50
N LEU A 82 -0.04 -15.02 26.09
CA LEU A 82 -1.15 -15.91 25.77
C LEU A 82 -1.30 -17.08 26.77
N ALA A 83 -0.54 -17.04 27.87
CA ALA A 83 -0.61 -18.00 28.98
C ALA A 83 -1.28 -17.37 30.20
#